data_AF-C1BWQ6-F1
#
_entry.id   AF-C1BWQ6-F1
#
_cell.length_a   1.000
_cell.length_b   1.000
_cell.length_c   1.000
_cell.angle_alpha   90.00
_cell.angle_beta   90.00
_cell.angle_gamma   90.00
#
_symmetry.space_group_name_H-M   'P 1'
#
loop_
_entity.id
_entity.type
_entity.pdbx_description
1 polymer ?
#
loop_
_entity_poly.entity_id
_entity_poly.type
_entity_poly.pdbx_seq_one_letter_code
_entity_poly.pdbx_strand_id
1 'polypeptide(L)'
;MMDRLASFGNDPSDKPPCRGCSSNLVEPYIKCAECGPSSFLLCLQCFTRGFEYKKHESDHKYEIMTSDFPVLEPGWTAQEEIALLEAVMDCGFGNWQDVAYQMRTKSKEECEGHYMKNFINNPLFSSTLLSLRQMEEARTADSHSFQTH
;
A
#
# COMPACT_ATOMS: atom_id res chain seq x y z
N MET A 1 -22.80 -8.17 -11.20
CA MET A 1 -22.42 -6.75 -11.11
C MET A 1 -21.10 -6.76 -10.35
N MET A 2 -19.97 -6.70 -11.06
CA MET A 2 -18.65 -6.85 -10.44
C MET A 2 -18.42 -5.59 -9.60
N ASP A 3 -18.40 -5.76 -8.28
CA ASP A 3 -17.95 -4.73 -7.35
C ASP A 3 -16.57 -4.27 -7.83
N ARG A 4 -16.48 -3.00 -8.22
CA ARG A 4 -15.21 -2.35 -8.53
C ARG A 4 -14.43 -2.37 -7.22
N LEU A 5 -13.52 -3.32 -7.08
CA LEU A 5 -12.49 -3.30 -6.05
C LEU A 5 -11.89 -1.90 -6.09
N ALA A 6 -11.98 -1.20 -4.96
CA ALA A 6 -11.56 0.18 -4.82
C ALA A 6 -10.16 0.35 -5.42
N SER A 7 -9.98 1.40 -6.22
CA SER A 7 -8.67 1.80 -6.71
C SER A 7 -7.83 2.19 -5.50
N PHE A 8 -6.95 1.29 -5.04
CA PHE A 8 -6.12 1.47 -3.85
C PHE A 8 -4.91 2.34 -4.16
N GLY A 9 -5.13 3.56 -4.65
CA GLY A 9 -4.03 4.50 -4.82
C GLY A 9 -4.36 5.63 -5.78
N ASN A 10 -4.43 6.84 -5.24
CA ASN A 10 -4.46 8.13 -5.96
C ASN A 10 -5.82 8.80 -6.22
N ASP A 11 -6.87 8.57 -5.41
CA ASP A 11 -7.91 9.62 -5.31
C ASP A 11 -7.33 10.79 -4.48
N PRO A 12 -7.21 12.02 -5.03
CA PRO A 12 -6.82 13.21 -4.25
C PRO A 12 -7.70 13.45 -3.01
N SER A 13 -8.90 12.86 -2.96
CA SER A 13 -9.87 12.99 -1.87
C SER A 13 -9.57 12.12 -0.63
N ASP A 14 -8.67 11.13 -0.72
CA ASP A 14 -8.39 10.19 0.39
C ASP A 14 -7.15 10.55 1.23
N LYS A 15 -6.50 11.69 0.93
CA LYS A 15 -5.30 12.12 1.66
C LYS A 15 -5.67 12.62 3.06
N PRO A 16 -5.12 12.03 4.14
CA PRO A 16 -5.48 12.43 5.49
C PRO A 16 -5.00 13.87 5.79
N PRO A 17 -5.74 14.65 6.60
CA PRO A 17 -5.34 16.01 6.92
C PRO A 17 -4.29 16.05 8.04
N CYS A 18 -3.38 17.03 7.97
CA CYS A 18 -2.47 17.39 9.04
C CYS A 18 -3.24 17.93 10.25
N ARG A 19 -2.96 17.44 11.46
CA ARG A 19 -3.58 17.93 12.70
C ARG A 19 -3.18 19.37 13.06
N GLY A 20 -2.04 19.86 12.55
CA GLY A 20 -1.53 21.19 12.87
C GLY A 20 -2.01 22.31 11.93
N CYS A 21 -2.06 22.06 10.63
CA CYS A 21 -2.38 23.07 9.62
C CYS A 21 -3.57 22.71 8.71
N SER A 22 -4.19 21.54 8.92
CA SER A 22 -5.33 21.03 8.13
C SER A 22 -5.07 20.81 6.64
N SER A 23 -3.83 20.96 6.16
CA SER A 23 -3.48 20.62 4.78
C SER A 23 -3.50 19.11 4.57
N ASN A 24 -3.90 18.66 3.38
CA ASN A 24 -3.81 17.25 3.00
C ASN A 24 -2.35 16.78 3.03
N LEU A 25 -2.11 15.65 3.67
CA LEU A 25 -0.78 15.07 3.80
C LEU A 25 -0.36 14.40 2.50
N VAL A 26 0.92 14.57 2.18
CA VAL A 26 1.63 13.85 1.14
C VAL A 26 2.85 13.25 1.82
N GLU A 27 3.19 12.03 1.46
CA GLU A 27 4.38 11.39 1.98
C GLU A 27 5.65 12.20 1.63
N PRO A 28 6.65 12.21 2.52
CA PRO A 28 6.63 11.62 3.86
C PRO A 28 5.90 12.52 4.88
N TYR A 29 5.19 11.89 5.82
CA TYR A 29 4.56 12.58 6.95
C TYR A 29 4.75 11.82 8.25
N ILE A 30 4.44 12.45 9.38
CA ILE A 30 4.67 11.89 10.70
C ILE A 30 3.37 11.37 11.28
N LYS A 31 3.41 10.17 11.86
CA LYS A 31 2.35 9.61 12.69
C LYS A 31 2.87 9.50 14.12
N CYS A 32 2.18 10.11 15.07
CA CYS A 32 2.53 9.90 16.48
C CYS A 32 2.17 8.46 16.88
N ALA A 33 3.09 7.79 17.58
CA ALA A 33 2.93 6.42 18.07
C ALA A 33 2.23 6.33 19.44
N GLU A 34 2.07 7.48 20.13
CA GLU A 34 1.53 7.53 21.49
C GLU A 34 0.11 8.11 21.56
N CYS A 35 -0.27 8.95 20.61
CA CYS A 35 -1.59 9.58 20.60
C CYS A 35 -2.66 8.63 20.05
N GLY A 36 -3.76 8.48 20.80
CA GLY A 36 -4.94 7.71 20.42
C GLY A 36 -6.22 8.25 21.08
N PRO A 37 -7.41 7.74 20.74
CA PRO A 37 -7.66 6.56 19.89
C PRO A 37 -7.57 6.83 18.37
N SER A 38 -7.69 8.07 17.92
CA SER A 38 -7.54 8.41 16.50
C SER A 38 -6.09 8.75 16.16
N SER A 39 -5.63 8.33 14.98
CA SER A 39 -4.31 8.69 14.46
C SER A 39 -4.06 10.20 14.52
N PHE A 40 -2.88 10.55 15.02
CA PHE A 40 -2.40 11.92 15.07
C PHE A 40 -1.29 12.10 14.04
N LEU A 41 -1.63 12.79 12.94
CA LEU A 41 -0.77 12.90 11.77
C LEU A 41 -0.33 14.35 11.58
N LEU A 42 0.95 14.56 11.31
CA LEU A 42 1.55 15.87 11.09
C LEU A 42 2.33 15.91 9.78
N CYS A 43 2.24 17.03 9.08
CA CYS A 43 3.20 17.34 8.02
C CYS A 43 4.57 17.65 8.64
N LEU A 44 5.64 17.53 7.85
CA LEU A 44 7.00 17.80 8.32
C LEU A 44 7.16 19.21 8.90
N GLN A 45 6.47 20.20 8.34
CA GLN A 45 6.55 21.58 8.82
C GLN A 45 5.94 21.76 10.22
N CYS A 46 4.80 21.12 10.51
CA CYS A 46 4.21 21.16 11.85
C CYS A 46 5.06 20.38 12.85
N PHE A 47 5.59 19.22 12.44
CA PHE A 47 6.45 18.40 13.28
C PHE A 47 7.74 19.15 13.68
N THR A 48 8.47 19.71 12.71
CA THR A 48 9.74 20.43 12.97
C THR A 48 9.58 21.72 13.78
N ARG A 49 8.37 22.27 13.86
CA ARG A 49 8.05 23.43 14.73
C ARG A 49 7.68 23.03 16.15
N GLY A 50 7.67 21.73 16.47
CA GLY A 50 7.22 21.23 17.78
C GLY A 50 5.74 21.51 18.01
N PHE A 51 4.87 21.26 17.00
CA PHE A 51 3.44 21.46 17.16
C PHE A 51 2.88 20.55 18.27
N GLU A 52 2.30 21.15 19.30
CA GLU A 52 1.67 20.45 20.41
C GLU A 52 0.19 20.80 20.48
N TYR A 53 -0.64 19.80 20.80
CA TYR A 53 -2.09 20.01 20.91
C TYR A 53 -2.74 18.97 21.79
N LYS A 54 -3.50 19.44 22.79
CA LYS A 54 -4.20 18.61 23.77
C LYS A 54 -3.23 17.66 24.49
N LYS A 55 -3.26 16.37 24.14
CA LYS A 55 -2.44 15.31 24.73
C LYS A 55 -1.22 14.95 23.86
N HIS A 56 -1.03 15.64 22.73
CA HIS A 56 0.14 15.43 21.90
C HIS A 56 1.25 16.37 22.35
N GLU A 57 2.39 15.79 22.70
CA GLU A 57 3.64 16.49 23.01
C GLU A 57 4.65 16.24 21.89
N SER A 58 5.54 17.21 21.67
CA SER A 58 6.45 17.22 20.52
C SER A 58 7.58 16.19 20.62
N ASP A 59 7.78 15.61 21.80
CA ASP A 59 8.77 14.58 22.12
C ASP A 59 8.19 13.14 22.10
N HIS A 60 6.90 12.99 21.84
CA HIS A 60 6.30 11.67 21.67
C HIS A 60 7.01 10.87 20.58
N LYS A 61 7.13 9.55 20.81
CA LYS A 61 7.59 8.60 19.80
C LYS A 61 6.71 8.71 18.54
N TYR A 62 7.35 8.53 17.40
CA TYR A 62 6.70 8.71 16.11
C TYR A 62 7.19 7.71 15.07
N GLU A 63 6.36 7.53 14.05
CA GLU A 63 6.62 6.75 12.85
C GLU A 63 6.68 7.72 11.66
N ILE A 64 7.64 7.50 10.75
CA ILE A 64 7.70 8.19 9.47
C ILE A 64 6.90 7.35 8.47
N MET A 65 5.81 7.93 7.96
CA MET A 65 4.98 7.33 6.93
C MET A 65 5.56 7.69 5.56
N THR A 66 6.10 6.70 4.86
CA THR A 66 6.69 6.85 3.52
C THR A 66 6.72 5.50 2.82
N SER A 67 6.63 5.52 1.49
CA SER A 67 6.73 4.35 0.60
C SER A 67 8.03 4.35 -0.22
N ASP A 68 8.96 5.26 0.07
CA ASP A 68 10.25 5.43 -0.64
C ASP A 68 11.35 4.56 0.00
N PHE A 69 11.11 3.25 0.06
CA PHE A 69 12.09 2.28 0.59
C PHE A 69 11.93 0.92 -0.12
N PRO A 70 13.02 0.15 -0.27
CA PRO A 70 12.95 -1.15 -0.92
C PRO A 70 12.26 -2.21 -0.06
N VAL A 71 11.39 -3.03 -0.68
CA VAL A 71 10.62 -4.09 0.02
C VAL A 71 11.12 -5.48 -0.34
N LEU A 72 11.09 -5.85 -1.63
CA LEU A 72 11.41 -7.20 -2.09
C LEU A 72 12.86 -7.31 -2.55
N GLU A 73 13.34 -6.32 -3.28
CA GLU A 73 14.73 -6.25 -3.72
C GLU A 73 15.26 -4.81 -3.78
N PRO A 74 16.60 -4.64 -3.74
CA PRO A 74 17.20 -3.33 -3.93
C PRO A 74 16.80 -2.72 -5.28
N GLY A 75 16.45 -1.43 -5.28
CA GLY A 75 16.11 -0.68 -6.49
C GLY A 75 14.62 -0.69 -6.86
N TRP A 76 13.77 -1.35 -6.08
CA TRP A 76 12.31 -1.31 -6.21
C TRP A 76 11.68 -0.81 -4.92
N THR A 77 11.13 0.40 -4.93
CA THR A 77 10.49 1.00 -3.74
C THR A 77 9.10 0.41 -3.50
N ALA A 78 8.60 0.45 -2.25
CA ALA A 78 7.24 0.03 -1.93
C ALA A 78 6.18 0.69 -2.83
N GLN A 79 6.39 1.96 -3.19
CA GLN A 79 5.53 2.67 -4.14
C GLN A 79 5.58 2.05 -5.55
N GLU A 80 6.77 1.69 -6.04
CA GLU A 80 6.94 1.03 -7.34
C GLU A 80 6.36 -0.39 -7.35
N GLU A 81 6.47 -1.13 -6.25
CA GLU A 81 5.86 -2.46 -6.10
C GLU A 81 4.33 -2.38 -6.28
N ILE A 82 3.68 -1.44 -5.60
CA ILE A 82 2.24 -1.21 -5.73
C ILE A 82 1.90 -0.77 -7.15
N ALA A 83 2.62 0.22 -7.69
CA ALA A 83 2.39 0.72 -9.04
C ALA A 83 2.53 -0.37 -10.12
N LEU A 84 3.46 -1.31 -9.95
CA LEU A 84 3.64 -2.43 -10.87
C LEU A 84 2.42 -3.36 -10.86
N LEU A 85 1.93 -3.71 -9.66
CA LEU A 85 0.76 -4.57 -9.52
C LEU A 85 -0.51 -3.91 -10.08
N GLU A 86 -0.70 -2.62 -9.83
CA GLU A 86 -1.81 -1.83 -10.40
C GLU A 86 -1.71 -1.77 -11.93
N ALA A 87 -0.54 -1.45 -12.47
CA ALA A 87 -0.34 -1.39 -13.92
C ALA A 87 -0.57 -2.74 -14.61
N VAL A 88 -0.15 -3.86 -13.99
CA VAL A 88 -0.43 -5.21 -14.51
C VAL A 88 -1.92 -5.54 -14.44
N MET A 89 -2.61 -5.12 -13.38
CA MET A 89 -4.07 -5.29 -13.25
C MET A 89 -4.83 -4.49 -14.32
N ASP A 90 -4.40 -3.27 -14.62
CA ASP A 90 -5.04 -2.37 -15.58
C ASP A 90 -4.73 -2.75 -17.05
N CYS A 91 -3.45 -3.00 -17.36
CA CYS A 91 -2.98 -3.25 -18.73
C CYS A 91 -3.08 -4.73 -19.15
N GLY A 92 -3.20 -5.63 -18.17
CA GLY A 92 -3.21 -7.08 -18.36
C GLY A 92 -1.81 -7.71 -18.35
N PHE A 93 -1.73 -8.91 -17.78
CA PHE A 93 -0.50 -9.71 -17.74
C PHE A 93 0.05 -10.00 -19.14
N GLY A 94 1.36 -9.80 -19.32
CA GLY A 94 2.06 -9.96 -20.59
C GLY A 94 2.11 -8.69 -21.45
N ASN A 95 1.31 -7.66 -21.16
CA ASN A 95 1.37 -6.38 -21.85
C ASN A 95 2.42 -5.43 -21.21
N TRP A 96 3.67 -5.90 -21.14
CA TRP A 96 4.74 -5.21 -20.42
C TRP A 96 5.10 -3.84 -21.01
N GLN A 97 4.78 -3.60 -22.28
CA GLN A 97 4.99 -2.32 -22.94
C GLN A 97 4.10 -1.23 -22.35
N ASP A 98 2.81 -1.51 -22.15
CA ASP A 98 1.86 -0.56 -21.56
C ASP A 98 2.05 -0.45 -20.04
N VAL A 99 2.40 -1.56 -19.38
CA VAL A 99 2.77 -1.57 -17.96
C VAL A 99 3.95 -0.64 -17.70
N ALA A 100 5.03 -0.74 -18.47
CA ALA A 100 6.19 0.15 -18.33
C ALA A 100 5.83 1.61 -18.62
N TYR A 101 4.94 1.85 -19.60
CA TYR A 101 4.45 3.19 -19.89
C TYR A 101 3.66 3.80 -18.72
N GLN A 102 2.85 3.01 -18.02
CA GLN A 102 2.12 3.42 -16.81
C GLN A 102 3.07 3.63 -15.62
N MET A 103 4.07 2.75 -15.46
CA MET A 103 5.09 2.83 -14.40
C MET A 103 5.96 4.09 -14.49
N ARG A 104 6.38 4.47 -15.71
CA ARG A 104 7.25 5.63 -16.03
C ARG A 104 8.67 5.58 -15.45
N THR A 105 8.94 4.77 -14.43
CA THR A 105 10.26 4.70 -13.76
C THR A 105 11.08 3.48 -14.19
N LYS A 106 10.46 2.47 -14.81
CA LYS A 106 11.06 1.19 -15.19
C LYS A 106 10.78 0.85 -16.65
N SER A 107 11.71 0.13 -17.28
CA SER A 107 11.54 -0.45 -18.61
C SER A 107 10.65 -1.70 -18.59
N LYS A 108 10.19 -2.13 -19.77
CA LYS A 108 9.35 -3.34 -19.89
C LYS A 108 10.10 -4.60 -19.46
N GLU A 109 11.40 -4.69 -19.77
CA GLU A 109 12.24 -5.83 -19.40
C GLU A 109 12.45 -5.88 -17.87
N GLU A 110 12.62 -4.72 -17.23
CA GLU A 110 12.69 -4.62 -15.77
C GLU A 110 11.37 -5.01 -15.11
N CYS A 111 10.24 -4.49 -15.60
CA CYS A 111 8.91 -4.82 -15.09
C CYS A 111 8.59 -6.31 -15.20
N GLU A 112 8.80 -6.90 -16.39
CA GLU A 112 8.57 -8.32 -16.62
C GLU A 112 9.48 -9.18 -15.74
N GLY A 113 10.78 -8.89 -15.76
CA GLY A 113 11.78 -9.66 -15.01
C GLY A 113 11.50 -9.61 -13.51
N HIS A 114 11.22 -8.43 -12.97
CA HIS A 114 10.90 -8.26 -11.56
C HIS A 114 9.59 -8.97 -11.19
N TYR A 115 8.51 -8.79 -11.97
CA TYR A 115 7.22 -9.41 -11.70
C TYR A 115 7.33 -10.94 -11.67
N MET A 116 7.95 -11.51 -12.70
CA MET A 116 8.10 -12.96 -12.83
C MET A 116 8.97 -13.54 -11.72
N LYS A 117 10.06 -12.84 -11.36
CA LYS A 117 10.96 -13.28 -10.28
C LYS A 117 10.28 -13.24 -8.91
N ASN A 118 9.66 -12.11 -8.55
CA ASN A 118 9.25 -11.86 -7.18
C ASN A 118 7.81 -12.32 -6.86
N PHE A 119 6.91 -12.30 -7.84
CA PHE A 119 5.49 -12.62 -7.61
C PHE A 119 5.07 -13.99 -8.16
N ILE A 120 5.68 -14.46 -9.26
CA ILE A 120 5.30 -15.73 -9.89
C ILE A 120 6.21 -16.88 -9.48
N ASN A 121 7.52 -16.73 -9.69
CA ASN A 121 8.50 -17.78 -9.49
C ASN A 121 9.01 -17.89 -8.06
N ASN A 122 8.68 -16.91 -7.21
CA ASN A 122 9.09 -16.93 -5.82
C ASN A 122 8.28 -17.99 -5.06
N PRO A 123 8.92 -19.06 -4.53
CA PRO A 123 8.23 -20.14 -3.84
C PRO A 123 7.44 -19.65 -2.61
N LEU A 124 7.89 -18.56 -1.97
CA LEU A 124 7.21 -17.99 -0.82
C LEU A 124 5.83 -17.43 -1.21
N PHE A 125 5.73 -16.73 -2.35
CA PHE A 125 4.45 -16.19 -2.81
C PHE A 125 3.58 -17.26 -3.45
N SER A 126 4.15 -18.18 -4.22
CA SER A 126 3.41 -19.30 -4.81
C SER A 126 2.76 -20.17 -3.72
N SER A 127 3.50 -20.54 -2.66
CA SER A 127 2.97 -21.36 -1.57
C SER A 127 2.03 -20.59 -0.63
N THR A 128 2.32 -19.31 -0.34
CA THR A 128 1.49 -18.49 0.54
C THR A 128 0.17 -18.11 -0.13
N LEU A 129 0.16 -17.67 -1.38
CA LEU A 129 -1.10 -17.32 -2.07
C LEU A 129 -2.01 -18.53 -2.27
N LEU A 130 -1.44 -19.70 -2.58
CA LEU A 130 -2.21 -20.95 -2.67
C LEU A 130 -2.83 -21.33 -1.33
N SER A 131 -2.08 -21.21 -0.23
CA SER A 131 -2.60 -21.51 1.11
C SER A 131 -3.63 -20.48 1.59
N LEU A 132 -3.45 -19.19 1.27
CA LEU A 132 -4.42 -18.14 1.57
C LEU A 132 -5.73 -18.35 0.79
N ARG A 133 -5.65 -18.75 -0.48
CA ARG A 133 -6.84 -19.10 -1.28
C ARG A 133 -7.57 -20.32 -0.71
N GLN A 134 -6.82 -21.36 -0.33
CA GLN A 134 -7.41 -22.59 0.25
C GLN A 134 -8.13 -22.31 1.58
N MET A 135 -7.57 -21.44 2.43
CA MET A 135 -8.24 -21.06 3.69
C MET A 135 -9.48 -20.18 3.47
N GLU A 136 -9.50 -19.34 2.43
CA GLU A 136 -10.66 -18.53 2.07
C GLU A 136 -11.78 -19.42 1.51
N GLU A 137 -11.43 -20.33 0.61
CA GLU A 137 -12.36 -21.32 0.05
C GLU A 137 -12.96 -22.20 1.16
N ALA A 138 -12.15 -22.67 2.13
CA ALA A 138 -12.64 -23.41 3.30
C ALA A 138 -13.62 -22.58 4.16
N ARG A 139 -13.32 -21.28 4.38
CA ARG A 139 -14.20 -20.38 5.14
C ARG A 139 -15.53 -20.14 4.44
N THR A 140 -15.53 -20.07 3.10
CA THR A 140 -16.77 -19.96 2.31
C THR A 140 -17.57 -21.26 2.29
N ALA A 141 -16.92 -22.43 2.28
CA ALA A 141 -17.59 -23.73 2.33
C ALA A 141 -18.33 -23.97 3.65
N ASP A 142 -17.74 -23.61 4.78
CA ASP A 142 -18.40 -23.71 6.09
C ASP A 142 -19.63 -22.79 6.17
N SER A 143 -19.57 -21.59 5.56
CA SER A 143 -20.68 -20.63 5.54
C SER A 143 -21.92 -21.14 4.78
N HIS A 144 -21.73 -22.02 3.78
CA HIS A 144 -22.83 -22.63 3.02
C HIS A 144 -23.44 -23.87 3.69
N SER A 145 -22.73 -24.49 4.64
CA SER A 145 -23.22 -25.67 5.37
C SER A 145 -24.27 -25.35 6.46
N PHE A 146 -24.34 -24.09 6.90
CA PHE A 146 -25.29 -23.63 7.93
C PHE A 146 -26.65 -23.15 7.40
N GLN A 147 -26.90 -23.17 6.08
CA GLN A 147 -28.18 -22.71 5.48
C GLN A 147 -29.11 -23.85 5.05
N THR A 148 -28.79 -25.12 5.32
CA THR A 148 -29.63 -26.27 4.93
C THR A 148 -30.21 -27.06 6.10
N HIS A 149 -30.67 -26.40 7.17
CA HIS A 149 -31.59 -26.97 8.17
C HIS A 149 -32.72 -26.00 8.47
#